data_AF-A0A3N6B0Z8-F1
#
_entry.id   AF-A0A3N6B0Z8-F1
#
_cell.length_a   1.000
_cell.length_b   1.000
_cell.length_c   1.000
_cell.angle_alpha   90.00
_cell.angle_beta   90.00
_cell.angle_gamma   90.00
#
_symmetry.space_group_name_H-M   'P 1'
#
loop_
_entity.id
_entity.type
_entity.pdbx_description
1 polymer ?
#
loop_
_entity_poly.entity_id
_entity_poly.type
_entity_poly.pdbx_seq_one_letter_code
_entity_poly.pdbx_strand_id
1 'polypeptide(L)'
;MIRLLVKLTLPDSSTLFCGEIVTTLPDSRGMIQGAFRYAPEYLKHPLAFPLDPVNLPLRSIEFRTNRPEGVHAVFEDALPDDWGRNLLNCCFIIIYNISKML
;
A
#
# COMPACT_ATOMS: atom_id res chain seq x y z
N MET A 1 -7.47 0.72 12.75
CA MET A 1 -7.65 0.62 11.29
C MET A 1 -6.70 1.60 10.65
N ILE A 2 -5.88 1.15 9.71
CA ILE A 2 -4.92 1.99 8.98
C ILE A 2 -5.49 2.22 7.58
N ARG A 3 -5.39 3.45 7.07
CA ARG A 3 -5.82 3.81 5.72
C ARG A 3 -4.65 4.45 4.99
N LEU A 4 -4.36 3.96 3.78
CA LEU A 4 -3.30 4.45 2.92
C LEU A 4 -3.91 4.90 1.60
N LEU A 5 -3.50 6.08 1.13
CA LEU A 5 -3.94 6.62 -0.16
C LEU A 5 -2.96 6.20 -1.24
N VAL A 6 -3.48 5.62 -2.32
CA VAL A 6 -2.68 5.20 -3.48
C VAL A 6 -2.73 6.30 -4.52
N LYS A 7 -1.56 6.80 -4.91
CA LYS A 7 -1.39 7.79 -5.98
C LYS A 7 -0.40 7.24 -7.01
N LEU A 8 -0.70 7.47 -8.29
CA LEU A 8 0.23 7.22 -9.39
C LEU A 8 0.86 8.54 -9.81
N THR A 9 2.16 8.51 -10.08
CA THR A 9 2.87 9.62 -10.72
C THR A 9 2.98 9.33 -12.21
N LEU A 10 2.43 10.22 -13.02
CA LEU A 10 2.47 10.12 -14.48
C LEU A 10 3.81 10.69 -15.02
N PRO A 11 4.19 10.38 -16.27
CA PRO A 11 5.45 10.87 -16.86
C PRO A 11 5.60 12.39 -16.92
N ASP A 12 4.48 13.11 -16.90
CA ASP A 12 4.43 14.58 -16.83
C ASP A 12 4.59 15.13 -15.40
N SER A 13 4.96 14.28 -14.43
CA SER A 13 5.06 14.57 -12.99
C SER A 13 3.73 14.88 -12.30
N SER A 14 2.60 14.78 -12.99
CA SER A 14 1.29 14.92 -12.36
C SER A 14 0.99 13.70 -11.49
N THR A 15 0.16 13.88 -10.45
CA THR A 15 -0.26 12.78 -9.58
C THR A 15 -1.75 12.53 -9.72
N LEU A 16 -2.10 11.26 -9.89
CA LEU A 16 -3.47 10.81 -10.02
C LEU A 16 -3.85 9.95 -8.82
N PHE A 17 -4.91 10.34 -8.12
CA PHE A 17 -5.44 9.55 -7.02
C PHE A 17 -6.13 8.30 -7.55
N CYS A 18 -5.63 7.12 -7.16
CA CYS A 18 -6.06 5.85 -7.72
C CYS A 18 -7.07 5.13 -6.85
N GLY A 19 -6.94 5.27 -5.55
CA GLY A 19 -7.76 4.53 -4.60
C GLY A 19 -7.16 4.51 -3.21
N GLU A 20 -7.68 3.62 -2.39
CA GLU A 20 -7.29 3.51 -0.99
C GLU A 20 -7.11 2.04 -0.59
N ILE A 21 -6.11 1.81 0.26
CA ILE A 21 -5.89 0.56 0.95
C ILE A 21 -6.37 0.76 2.39
N VAL A 22 -7.12 -0.20 2.91
CA VAL A 22 -7.56 -0.23 4.30
C VAL A 22 -7.08 -1.52 4.92
N THR A 23 -6.47 -1.44 6.10
CA THR A 23 -6.05 -2.61 6.87
C THR A 23 -6.53 -2.54 8.32
N THR A 24 -6.76 -3.70 8.91
CA THR A 24 -7.02 -3.84 10.34
C THR A 24 -5.71 -3.83 11.12
N LEU A 25 -5.81 -3.78 12.45
CA LEU A 25 -4.69 -4.24 13.27
C LEU A 25 -4.62 -5.77 13.19
N PRO A 26 -3.46 -6.38 13.46
CA PRO A 26 -3.34 -7.83 13.57
C PRO A 26 -4.34 -8.37 14.60
N ASP A 27 -5.03 -9.45 14.25
CA ASP A 27 -5.92 -10.14 15.19
C ASP A 27 -5.12 -10.99 16.21
N SER A 28 -5.82 -11.73 17.07
CA SER A 28 -5.19 -12.64 18.05
C SER A 28 -4.29 -13.72 17.45
N ARG A 29 -4.38 -13.98 16.14
CA ARG A 29 -3.58 -14.95 15.38
C ARG A 29 -2.49 -14.25 14.56
N GLY A 30 -2.34 -12.93 14.67
CA GLY A 30 -1.41 -12.13 13.90
C GLY A 30 -1.86 -11.85 12.47
N MET A 31 -3.09 -12.19 12.09
CA MET A 31 -3.59 -11.98 10.74
C MET A 31 -4.07 -10.54 10.55
N ILE A 32 -3.65 -9.91 9.46
CA ILE A 32 -4.11 -8.57 9.08
C ILE A 32 -5.12 -8.72 7.94
N GLN A 33 -6.34 -8.24 8.17
CA GLN A 33 -7.31 -8.12 7.09
C GLN A 33 -7.04 -6.84 6.34
N GLY A 34 -7.11 -6.90 5.01
CA GLY A 34 -7.09 -5.68 4.23
C GLY A 34 -7.84 -5.76 2.93
N ALA A 35 -8.09 -4.57 2.41
CA ALA A 35 -8.85 -4.37 1.21
C ALA A 35 -8.32 -3.16 0.43
N PHE A 36 -8.53 -3.19 -0.88
CA PHE A 36 -8.25 -2.08 -1.78
C PHE A 36 -9.52 -1.70 -2.53
N ARG A 37 -9.69 -0.40 -2.77
CA ARG A 37 -10.80 0.11 -3.58
C ARG A 37 -10.30 1.23 -4.50
N TYR A 38 -10.66 1.14 -5.78
CA TYR A 38 -10.43 2.21 -6.74
C TYR A 38 -11.28 3.45 -6.45
N ALA A 39 -10.67 4.62 -6.63
CA ALA A 39 -11.39 5.89 -6.61
C ALA A 39 -12.34 5.98 -7.81
N PRO A 40 -13.59 6.43 -7.64
CA PRO A 40 -14.52 6.63 -8.76
C PRO A 40 -13.97 7.53 -9.87
N GLU A 41 -13.17 8.53 -9.50
CA GLU A 41 -12.51 9.47 -10.41
C GLU A 41 -11.43 8.75 -11.23
N TYR A 42 -10.70 7.82 -10.62
CA TYR A 42 -9.70 7.01 -11.30
C TYR A 42 -10.35 6.12 -12.36
N LEU A 43 -11.45 5.43 -12.01
CA LEU A 43 -12.15 4.54 -12.94
C LEU A 43 -12.67 5.25 -14.20
N LYS A 44 -12.89 6.58 -14.13
CA LYS A 44 -13.35 7.41 -15.25
C LYS A 44 -12.21 8.11 -15.99
N HIS A 45 -10.98 8.02 -15.49
CA HIS A 45 -9.85 8.75 -16.03
C HIS A 45 -9.36 8.12 -17.34
N PRO A 46 -9.05 8.89 -18.40
CA PRO A 46 -8.64 8.34 -19.69
C PRO A 46 -7.31 7.57 -19.64
N LEU A 47 -6.46 7.87 -18.66
CA LEU A 47 -5.18 7.19 -18.41
C LEU A 47 -5.28 6.10 -17.33
N ALA A 48 -6.49 5.68 -16.95
CA ALA A 48 -6.67 4.64 -15.96
C ALA A 48 -6.29 3.26 -16.51
N PHE A 49 -5.57 2.48 -15.71
CA PHE A 49 -5.21 1.11 -16.02
C PHE A 49 -5.32 0.25 -14.76
N PRO A 50 -5.59 -1.07 -14.89
CA PRO A 50 -5.62 -1.95 -13.73
C PRO A 50 -4.22 -2.04 -13.12
N LEU A 51 -4.11 -1.84 -11.80
CA LEU A 51 -2.83 -1.94 -11.09
C LEU A 51 -2.30 -3.37 -11.15
N ASP A 52 -3.21 -4.34 -11.04
CA ASP A 52 -2.97 -5.74 -11.30
C ASP A 52 -4.13 -6.24 -12.19
N PRO A 53 -3.90 -6.55 -13.48
CA PRO A 53 -4.96 -6.98 -14.39
C PRO A 53 -5.74 -8.22 -13.93
N VAL A 54 -5.13 -9.08 -13.11
CA VAL A 54 -5.70 -10.34 -12.64
C VAL A 54 -6.42 -10.14 -11.32
N ASN A 55 -5.73 -9.57 -10.32
CA ASN A 55 -6.27 -9.48 -8.95
C ASN A 55 -7.05 -8.18 -8.70
N LEU A 56 -6.72 -7.10 -9.42
CA LEU A 56 -7.32 -5.77 -9.27
C LEU A 56 -7.79 -5.20 -10.63
N PRO A 57 -8.72 -5.87 -11.34
CA PRO A 57 -9.29 -5.30 -12.56
C PRO A 57 -10.01 -3.98 -12.27
N LEU A 58 -10.08 -3.08 -13.25
CA LEU A 58 -10.78 -1.79 -13.13
C LEU A 58 -12.28 -1.98 -12.90
N ARG A 59 -12.68 -2.11 -11.64
CA ARG A 59 -14.07 -2.28 -11.22
C ARG A 59 -14.34 -1.45 -9.98
N SER A 60 -15.57 -0.97 -9.87
CA SER A 60 -16.05 -0.21 -8.70
C SER A 60 -16.50 -1.17 -7.58
N ILE A 61 -15.58 -2.01 -7.11
CA ILE A 61 -15.80 -2.95 -6.00
C ILE A 61 -14.67 -2.84 -4.99
N GLU A 62 -14.90 -3.39 -3.80
CA GLU A 62 -13.85 -3.62 -2.82
C GLU A 62 -13.15 -4.95 -3.12
N PHE A 63 -11.83 -4.91 -3.25
CA PHE A 63 -10.98 -6.09 -3.42
C PHE A 63 -10.39 -6.47 -2.08
N ARG A 64 -10.70 -7.67 -1.59
CA ARG A 64 -10.14 -8.19 -0.33
C ARG A 64 -8.93 -9.04 -0.62
N THR A 65 -7.90 -8.91 0.21
CA THR A 65 -6.73 -9.78 0.14
C THR A 65 -6.77 -10.80 1.28
N ASN A 66 -6.34 -12.02 0.98
CA ASN A 66 -6.16 -13.10 1.95
C ASN A 66 -4.69 -13.25 2.37
N ARG A 67 -3.82 -12.33 1.96
CA ARG A 67 -2.40 -12.35 2.32
C ARG A 67 -2.22 -12.01 3.80
N PRO A 68 -1.29 -12.66 4.52
CA PRO A 68 -1.04 -12.40 5.95
C PRO A 68 -0.77 -10.94 6.28
N GLU A 69 -0.12 -10.22 5.38
CA GLU A 69 0.26 -8.81 5.52
C GLU A 69 -0.94 -7.86 5.33
N GLY A 70 -2.09 -8.35 4.86
CA GLY A 70 -3.28 -7.54 4.61
C GLY A 70 -3.15 -6.58 3.43
N VAL A 71 -2.16 -6.76 2.55
CA VAL A 71 -1.95 -5.93 1.35
C VAL A 71 -1.90 -6.82 0.10
N HIS A 72 -2.25 -6.29 -1.08
CA HIS A 72 -2.10 -7.02 -2.35
C HIS A 72 -0.64 -7.02 -2.80
N ALA A 73 -0.18 -8.11 -3.42
CA ALA A 73 1.22 -8.30 -3.81
C ALA A 73 1.78 -7.18 -4.70
N VAL A 74 0.96 -6.59 -5.59
CA VAL A 74 1.38 -5.46 -6.44
C VAL A 74 1.92 -4.26 -5.66
N PHE A 75 1.48 -4.06 -4.42
CA PHE A 75 2.00 -2.99 -3.57
C PHE A 75 3.27 -3.41 -2.83
N GLU A 76 3.54 -4.70 -2.68
CA GLU A 76 4.79 -5.21 -2.09
C GLU A 76 5.97 -5.00 -3.03
N ASP A 77 5.76 -5.01 -4.35
CA ASP A 77 6.80 -4.72 -5.34
C ASP A 77 7.35 -3.28 -5.23
N ALA A 78 6.57 -2.37 -4.63
CA ALA A 78 7.00 -1.00 -4.35
C ALA A 78 7.67 -0.85 -2.97
N LEU A 79 7.66 -1.90 -2.15
CA LEU A 79 8.33 -1.91 -0.85
C LEU A 79 9.81 -2.22 -1.03
N PRO A 80 10.66 -1.78 -0.09
CA PRO A 80 12.06 -2.18 -0.08
C PRO A 80 12.20 -3.71 0.02
N ASP A 81 13.24 -4.21 -0.64
CA ASP A 81 13.71 -5.58 -0.48
C ASP A 81 14.24 -5.84 0.94
N ASP A 82 14.65 -7.07 1.23
CA ASP A 82 15.12 -7.47 2.57
C ASP A 82 16.29 -6.61 3.05
N TRP A 83 17.18 -6.19 2.15
CA TRP A 83 18.28 -5.30 2.48
C TRP A 83 17.76 -3.91 2.87
N GLY A 84 16.88 -3.32 2.07
CA GLY A 84 16.26 -2.02 2.36
C GLY A 84 15.41 -2.03 3.62
N ARG A 85 14.71 -3.14 3.92
CA ARG A 85 13.96 -3.31 5.19
C ARG A 85 14.88 -3.33 6.40
N ASN A 86 16.00 -4.05 6.31
CA ASN A 86 17.02 -4.05 7.35
C ASN A 86 17.59 -2.64 7.55
N LEU A 87 17.84 -1.90 6.47
CA LEU A 87 18.31 -0.51 6.57
C LEU A 87 17.28 0.39 7.26
N LEU A 88 15.99 0.29 6.90
CA LEU A 88 14.92 1.06 7.56
C LEU A 88 14.80 0.72 9.05
N ASN A 89 14.88 -0.56 9.40
CA ASN A 89 14.87 -1.02 10.79
C ASN A 89 16.07 -0.47 11.56
N CYS A 90 17.27 -0.53 10.98
CA CYS A 90 18.48 0.04 11.56
C CYS A 90 18.36 1.56 11.74
N CYS A 91 17.88 2.30 10.73
CA CYS A 91 17.68 3.75 10.83
C CYS A 91 16.69 4.10 11.95
N PHE A 92 15.58 3.36 12.08
CA PHE A 92 14.64 3.57 13.18
C PHE A 92 15.28 3.31 14.55
N ILE A 93 16.09 2.25 14.69
CA ILE A 93 16.82 1.93 15.93
C ILE A 93 17.87 3.00 16.24
N ILE A 94 18.59 3.51 15.25
CA ILE A 94 19.61 4.55 15.42
C ILE A 94 18.96 5.87 15.87
N ILE A 95 17.86 6.29 15.22
CA ILE A 95 17.13 7.52 15.57
C ILE A 95 16.52 7.42 16.97
N TYR A 96 15.97 6.26 17.33
CA TYR A 96 15.39 6.03 18.66
C TYR A 96 16.45 6.08 19.77
N ASN A 97 17.65 5.53 19.54
CA ASN A 97 18.75 5.60 20.51
C ASN A 97 19.32 7.02 20.67
N ILE A 98 19.46 7.78 19.57
CA ILE A 98 19.91 9.19 19.65
C ILE A 98 18.90 10.04 20.43
N SER A 99 17.59 9.80 20.28
CA SER A 99 16.55 10.55 21.00
C SER A 99 16.46 10.22 22.50
N LYS A 100 17.07 9.13 22.98
CA LYS A 100 17.19 8.80 24.41
C LYS A 100 18.50 9.30 25.04
N MET A 101 19.45 9.73 24.22
CA MET A 101 20.74 10.27 24.65
C MET A 101 20.79 11.80 24.69
N LEU A 102 19.72 12.48 24.29
CA LEU A 102 19.49 13.93 24.40
C LEU A 102 18.37 14.20 25.42
#